data_AF-A0A2A2KEV5-F1
#
_entry.id   AF-A0A2A2KEV5-F1
#
_cell.length_a   1.000
_cell.length_b   1.000
_cell.length_c   1.000
_cell.angle_alpha   90.00
_cell.angle_beta   90.00
_cell.angle_gamma   90.00
#
_symmetry.space_group_name_H-M   'P 1'
#
loop_
_entity.id
_entity.type
_entity.pdbx_description
1 polymer ?
#
loop_
_entity_poly.entity_id
_entity_poly.type
_entity_poly.pdbx_seq_one_letter_code
_entity_poly.pdbx_strand_id
1 'polypeptide(L)'
;MARKSSSADLDKGIRKITKLEKELNKQIDELLDQDTQDQNQLREGRISEEDYEKKKTLRENEINNIREHLGKLETQSLVSLNLVGENRDNNDVDIPDIPEHPVGEENFYPEEPVPPPRVDVAPEP
;
A
#
# COMPACT_ATOMS: atom_id res chain seq x y z
N MET A 1 33.80 19.27 9.19
CA MET A 1 33.38 18.57 10.42
C MET A 1 32.30 17.57 10.04
N ALA A 2 32.63 16.29 9.91
CA ALA A 2 31.65 15.23 9.65
C ALA A 2 30.87 14.93 10.94
N ARG A 3 29.54 15.04 10.92
CA ARG A 3 28.69 14.67 12.06
C ARG A 3 28.74 13.15 12.17
N LYS A 4 29.53 12.62 13.12
CA LYS A 4 29.47 11.21 13.50
C LYS A 4 28.14 10.98 14.22
N SER A 5 27.07 10.64 13.50
CA SER A 5 25.93 9.97 14.12
C SER A 5 26.45 8.66 14.71
N SER A 6 26.38 8.53 16.03
CA SER A 6 26.81 7.30 16.69
C SER A 6 25.86 6.18 16.29
N SER A 7 26.35 4.95 16.18
CA SER A 7 25.51 3.75 15.96
C SER A 7 24.32 3.70 16.95
N ALA A 8 24.52 4.20 18.18
CA ALA A 8 23.48 4.28 19.20
C ALA A 8 22.35 5.27 18.85
N ASP A 9 22.65 6.36 18.13
CA ASP A 9 21.64 7.33 17.68
C ASP A 9 20.80 6.76 16.55
N LEU A 10 21.41 5.98 15.67
CA LEU A 10 20.73 5.24 14.59
C LEU A 10 19.83 4.15 15.16
N ASP A 11 20.32 3.35 16.11
CA ASP A 11 19.52 2.33 16.80
C ASP A 11 18.30 2.95 17.52
N LYS A 12 18.49 4.12 18.14
CA LYS A 12 17.40 4.87 18.78
C LYS A 12 16.40 5.41 17.76
N GLY A 13 16.85 5.82 16.58
CA GLY A 13 16.02 6.22 15.45
C GLY A 13 15.16 5.06 14.95
N ILE A 14 15.77 3.91 14.66
CA ILE A 14 15.09 2.71 14.18
C ILE A 14 14.02 2.27 15.17
N ARG A 15 14.33 2.20 16.49
CA ARG A 15 13.32 1.83 17.50
C ARG A 15 12.12 2.78 17.55
N LYS A 16 12.32 4.07 17.29
CA LYS A 16 11.22 5.04 17.23
C LYS A 16 10.36 4.82 15.99
N ILE A 17 10.99 4.57 14.83
CA ILE A 17 10.29 4.26 13.57
C ILE A 17 9.45 3.00 13.75
N THR A 18 10.03 1.90 14.24
CA THR A 18 9.29 0.64 14.49
C THR A 18 8.11 0.82 15.45
N LYS A 19 8.26 1.66 16.48
CA LYS A 19 7.16 1.95 17.40
C LYS A 19 6.04 2.72 16.70
N LEU A 20 6.38 3.71 15.87
CA LEU A 20 5.41 4.49 15.11
C LEU A 20 4.69 3.62 14.08
N GLU A 21 5.41 2.78 13.34
CA GLU A 21 4.82 1.83 12.39
C GLU A 21 3.81 0.91 13.06
N LYS A 22 4.16 0.36 14.24
CA LYS A 22 3.25 -0.49 15.00
C LYS A 22 1.98 0.26 15.45
N GLU A 23 2.11 1.52 15.86
CA GLU A 23 0.97 2.34 16.27
C GLU A 23 0.06 2.66 15.07
N LEU A 24 0.65 3.05 13.93
CA LEU A 24 -0.10 3.35 12.71
C LEU A 24 -0.82 2.11 12.16
N ASN A 25 -0.19 0.94 12.19
CA ASN A 25 -0.85 -0.32 11.82
C ASN A 25 -2.00 -0.65 12.76
N LYS A 26 -1.83 -0.45 14.08
CA LYS A 26 -2.92 -0.62 15.05
C LYS A 26 -4.10 0.31 14.77
N GLN A 27 -3.84 1.55 14.37
CA GLN A 27 -4.90 2.49 13.98
C GLN A 27 -5.66 2.02 12.73
N ILE A 28 -4.98 1.44 11.74
CA ILE A 28 -5.65 0.84 10.57
C ILE A 28 -6.56 -0.30 11.01
N ASP A 29 -6.07 -1.21 11.86
CA ASP A 29 -6.88 -2.33 12.36
C ASP A 29 -8.13 -1.84 13.11
N GLU A 30 -8.00 -0.81 13.96
CA GLU A 30 -9.14 -0.20 14.66
C GLU A 30 -10.17 0.42 13.70
N LEU A 31 -9.72 1.07 12.62
CA LEU A 31 -10.62 1.63 11.61
C LEU A 31 -11.37 0.54 10.83
N LEU A 32 -10.72 -0.59 10.55
CA LEU A 32 -11.36 -1.76 9.91
C LEU A 32 -12.37 -2.44 10.83
N ASP A 33 -12.07 -2.53 12.12
CA ASP A 33 -13.01 -3.03 13.13
C ASP A 33 -14.24 -2.13 13.24
N GLN A 34 -14.05 -0.81 13.24
CA GLN A 34 -15.14 0.15 13.22
C GLN A 34 -16.00 0.03 11.96
N ASP A 35 -15.39 -0.21 10.80
CA ASP A 35 -16.12 -0.44 9.55
C ASP A 35 -17.00 -1.69 9.64
N THR A 36 -16.44 -2.77 10.17
CA THR A 36 -17.19 -4.01 10.43
C THR A 36 -18.34 -3.78 11.39
N GLN A 37 -18.15 -2.97 12.44
CA GLN A 37 -19.23 -2.62 13.37
C GLN A 37 -20.32 -1.80 12.70
N ASP A 38 -19.97 -0.79 11.91
CA ASP A 38 -20.95 0.03 11.19
C ASP A 38 -21.70 -0.78 10.12
N GLN A 39 -21.04 -1.71 9.41
CA GLN A 39 -21.72 -2.64 8.49
C GLN A 39 -22.77 -3.48 9.21
N ASN A 40 -22.45 -3.98 10.41
CA ASN A 40 -23.40 -4.71 11.23
C ASN A 40 -24.56 -3.79 11.68
N GLN A 41 -24.27 -2.55 12.09
CA GLN A 41 -25.30 -1.58 12.45
C GLN A 41 -26.22 -1.23 11.27
N LEU A 42 -25.68 -1.11 10.06
CA LEU A 42 -26.45 -0.89 8.85
C LEU A 42 -27.37 -2.08 8.56
N ARG A 43 -26.84 -3.32 8.64
CA ARG A 43 -27.62 -4.55 8.47
C ARG A 43 -28.75 -4.67 9.51
N GLU A 44 -28.51 -4.19 10.73
CA GLU A 44 -29.50 -4.15 11.81
C GLU A 44 -30.45 -2.95 11.72
N GLY A 45 -30.30 -2.08 10.71
CA GLY A 45 -31.13 -0.89 10.53
C GLY A 45 -30.93 0.17 11.61
N ARG A 46 -29.82 0.14 12.35
CA ARG A 46 -29.49 1.11 13.40
C ARG A 46 -28.91 2.41 12.86
N ILE A 47 -28.31 2.37 11.66
CA ILE A 47 -27.81 3.54 10.93
C ILE A 47 -28.37 3.52 9.51
N SER A 48 -28.43 4.70 8.88
CA SER A 48 -28.83 4.81 7.48
C SER A 48 -27.69 4.44 6.53
N GLU A 49 -28.04 4.06 5.30
CA GLU A 49 -27.05 3.80 4.24
C GLU A 49 -26.24 5.07 3.89
N GLU A 50 -26.89 6.24 3.92
CA GLU A 50 -26.21 7.53 3.72
C GLU A 50 -25.17 7.82 4.82
N ASP A 51 -25.52 7.54 6.09
CA ASP A 51 -24.58 7.71 7.21
C ASP A 51 -23.41 6.73 7.11
N TYR A 52 -23.69 5.48 6.71
CA TYR A 52 -22.66 4.47 6.49
C TYR A 52 -21.68 4.90 5.39
N GLU A 53 -22.16 5.34 4.23
CA GLU A 53 -21.29 5.78 3.12
C GLU A 53 -20.45 7.01 3.46
N LYS A 54 -21.00 7.98 4.21
CA LYS A 54 -20.22 9.11 4.74
C LYS A 54 -19.10 8.65 5.65
N LYS A 55 -19.39 7.77 6.61
CA LYS A 55 -18.38 7.23 7.54
C LYS A 55 -17.32 6.39 6.83
N LYS A 56 -17.72 5.56 5.87
CA LYS A 56 -16.82 4.76 5.03
C LYS A 56 -15.85 5.65 4.26
N THR A 57 -16.36 6.70 3.61
CA THR A 57 -15.52 7.66 2.87
C THR A 57 -14.50 8.35 3.78
N LEU A 58 -14.91 8.75 5.00
CA LEU A 58 -14.00 9.33 5.99
C LEU A 58 -12.91 8.33 6.40
N ARG A 59 -13.29 7.08 6.69
CA ARG A 59 -12.33 6.01 7.04
C ARG A 59 -11.35 5.71 5.92
N GLU A 60 -11.81 5.61 4.68
CA GLU A 60 -10.93 5.38 3.52
C GLU A 60 -9.88 6.48 3.40
N ASN A 61 -10.28 7.75 3.59
CA ASN A 61 -9.36 8.88 3.60
C ASN A 61 -8.35 8.82 4.76
N GLU A 62 -8.80 8.44 5.97
CA GLU A 62 -7.92 8.28 7.12
C GLU A 62 -6.90 7.15 6.92
N ILE A 63 -7.34 5.99 6.42
CA ILE A 63 -6.45 4.86 6.10
C ILE A 63 -5.42 5.27 5.04
N ASN A 64 -5.85 6.01 4.00
CA ASN A 64 -4.93 6.47 2.96
C ASN A 64 -3.89 7.46 3.51
N ASN A 65 -4.29 8.37 4.40
CA ASN A 65 -3.36 9.28 5.08
C ASN A 65 -2.36 8.52 5.97
N ILE A 66 -2.82 7.51 6.71
CA ILE A 66 -1.95 6.66 7.51
C ILE A 66 -0.96 5.88 6.62
N ARG A 67 -1.42 5.34 5.49
CA ARG A 67 -0.55 4.65 4.51
C ARG A 67 0.50 5.60 3.92
N GLU A 68 0.15 6.84 3.63
CA GLU A 68 1.12 7.85 3.17
C GLU A 68 2.19 8.12 4.25
N HIS A 69 1.77 8.21 5.52
CA HIS A 69 2.72 8.35 6.62
C HIS A 69 3.64 7.13 6.77
N LEU A 70 3.12 5.91 6.63
CA LEU A 70 3.93 4.69 6.64
C LEU A 70 4.95 4.69 5.50
N GLY A 71 4.54 5.03 4.27
CA GLY A 71 5.47 5.11 3.13
C GLY A 71 6.58 6.16 3.32
N LYS A 72 6.24 7.30 3.94
CA LYS A 72 7.25 8.32 4.32
C LYS A 72 8.23 7.80 5.37
N LEU A 73 7.74 7.06 6.37
CA LEU A 73 8.59 6.45 7.40
C LEU A 73 9.52 5.37 6.83
N GLU A 74 9.01 4.53 5.93
CA GLU A 74 9.80 3.52 5.23
C GLU A 74 10.92 4.16 4.40
N THR A 75 10.60 5.23 3.65
CA THR A 75 11.58 6.00 2.88
C THR A 75 12.65 6.61 3.80
N GLN A 76 12.26 7.18 4.94
CA GLN A 76 13.21 7.74 5.92
C GLN A 76 14.10 6.66 6.55
N SER A 77 13.56 5.47 6.81
CA SER A 77 14.30 4.32 7.32
C SER A 77 15.35 3.86 6.31
N LEU A 78 14.97 3.69 5.04
CA LEU A 78 15.87 3.29 3.93
C LEU A 78 16.99 4.31 3.70
N VAL A 79 16.68 5.61 3.70
CA VAL A 79 17.71 6.66 3.56
C VAL A 79 18.67 6.63 4.75
N SER A 80 18.16 6.45 5.96
CA SER A 80 18.99 6.34 7.18
C SER A 80 19.90 5.11 7.13
N LEU A 81 19.45 4.01 6.54
CA LEU A 81 20.23 2.78 6.33
C LEU A 81 21.27 2.95 5.20
N ASN A 82 20.90 3.59 4.08
CA ASN A 82 21.82 3.85 2.96
C ASN A 82 22.95 4.82 3.34
N LEU A 83 22.69 5.83 4.17
CA LEU A 83 23.71 6.74 4.73
C LEU A 83 24.76 6.03 5.60
N VAL A 84 24.42 4.85 6.15
CA VAL A 84 25.36 3.99 6.89
C VAL A 84 26.17 3.11 5.95
N GLY A 85 25.61 2.74 4.79
CA GLY A 85 26.30 1.99 3.72
C GLY A 85 27.35 2.81 2.97
N GLU A 86 27.07 4.09 2.70
CA GLU A 86 27.95 4.97 1.90
C GLU A 86 29.23 5.45 2.61
N ASN A 87 29.45 5.04 3.86
CA ASN A 87 30.72 5.26 4.58
C ASN A 87 31.56 3.97 4.71
N ARG A 88 31.33 2.97 3.85
CA ARG A 88 32.25 1.85 3.66
C ARG A 88 32.75 1.82 2.23
N ASP A 89 33.98 2.29 2.12
CA ASP A 89 34.97 1.93 1.11
C ASP A 89 34.84 2.59 -0.28
N ASN A 90 35.71 3.59 -0.45
CA ASN A 90 36.42 3.86 -1.68
C ASN A 90 37.12 2.59 -2.19
N ASN A 91 36.42 1.74 -2.94
CA ASN A 91 37.07 0.83 -3.87
C ASN A 91 36.26 0.74 -5.14
N ASP A 92 36.95 1.01 -6.24
CA ASP A 92 36.57 0.79 -7.63
C ASP A 92 35.86 -0.56 -7.80
N VAL A 93 34.54 -0.55 -7.71
CA VAL A 93 33.72 -1.64 -8.25
C VAL A 93 33.08 -1.08 -9.50
N ASP A 94 33.75 -1.36 -10.61
CA ASP A 94 33.20 -1.31 -11.96
C ASP A 94 31.79 -1.91 -11.91
N ILE A 95 30.77 -1.05 -12.01
CA ILE A 95 29.38 -1.50 -12.04
C ILE A 95 29.21 -2.12 -13.43
N PRO A 96 29.04 -3.44 -13.58
CA PRO A 96 28.67 -3.97 -14.87
C PRO A 96 27.28 -3.41 -15.19
N ASP A 97 27.16 -2.80 -16.38
CA ASP A 97 25.90 -2.31 -16.97
C ASP A 97 24.75 -3.24 -16.61
N ILE A 98 23.85 -2.77 -15.75
CA ILE A 98 22.60 -3.45 -15.50
C ILE A 98 21.75 -3.16 -16.75
N PRO A 99 21.41 -4.16 -17.58
CA PRO A 99 20.54 -3.91 -18.71
C PRO A 99 19.20 -3.37 -18.21
N GLU A 100 18.76 -2.29 -18.85
CA GLU A 100 17.47 -1.65 -18.61
C GLU A 100 16.33 -2.68 -18.60
N HIS A 101 15.39 -2.49 -17.67
CA HIS A 101 14.08 -3.11 -17.57
C HIS A 101 13.52 -3.70 -18.87
N PRO A 102 13.00 -4.94 -18.89
CA PRO A 102 11.88 -5.26 -19.74
C PRO A 102 10.61 -4.66 -19.11
N VAL A 103 10.14 -3.55 -19.67
CA VAL A 103 8.79 -3.03 -19.47
C VAL A 103 7.84 -3.79 -20.40
N GLY A 104 6.83 -4.46 -19.86
CA GLY A 104 5.73 -5.12 -20.61
C GLY A 104 6.15 -6.45 -21.27
N GLU A 105 5.37 -7.51 -21.28
CA GLU A 105 3.92 -7.58 -21.48
C GLU A 105 3.33 -8.67 -20.56
N GLU A 106 2.46 -8.26 -19.64
CA GLU A 106 1.51 -9.18 -19.03
C GLU A 106 0.41 -9.46 -20.05
N ASN A 107 0.11 -10.75 -20.23
CA ASN A 107 -0.81 -11.29 -21.22
C ASN A 107 -2.18 -10.60 -21.22
N PHE A 108 -2.44 -9.73 -22.19
CA PHE A 108 -3.79 -9.38 -22.61
C PHE A 108 -4.12 -10.18 -23.87
N TYR A 109 -4.70 -11.36 -23.70
CA TYR A 109 -5.56 -11.89 -24.76
C TYR A 109 -6.86 -11.08 -24.70
N PRO A 110 -7.27 -10.37 -25.76
CA PRO A 110 -8.68 -10.03 -25.88
C PRO A 110 -9.42 -11.35 -26.06
N GLU A 111 -10.22 -11.76 -25.08
CA GLU A 111 -11.21 -12.80 -25.32
C GLU A 111 -12.05 -12.37 -26.53
N GLU A 112 -11.99 -13.15 -27.61
CA GLU A 112 -12.84 -12.93 -28.77
C GLU A 112 -14.30 -12.96 -28.29
N PRO A 113 -15.17 -12.04 -28.78
CA PRO A 113 -16.57 -12.10 -28.43
C PRO A 113 -17.18 -13.40 -28.94
N VAL A 114 -17.69 -14.22 -28.02
CA VAL A 114 -18.44 -15.44 -28.35
C VAL A 114 -19.63 -15.04 -29.23
N PRO A 115 -19.76 -15.56 -30.47
CA PRO A 115 -20.93 -15.27 -31.28
C PRO A 115 -22.17 -15.87 -30.61
N PRO A 116 -23.31 -15.17 -30.58
CA PRO A 116 -24.54 -15.77 -30.08
C PRO A 116 -24.88 -16.99 -30.93
N PRO A 117 -25.42 -18.07 -30.33
CA PRO A 117 -25.88 -19.20 -31.10
C PRO A 117 -26.95 -18.72 -32.10
N ARG A 118 -26.71 -18.99 -33.40
CA ARG A 118 -27.74 -18.82 -34.43
C ARG A 118 -28.84 -19.83 -34.14
N VAL A 119 -29.96 -19.37 -33.60
CA VAL A 119 -31.20 -20.12 -33.60
C VAL A 119 -31.90 -19.80 -34.92
N ASP A 120 -31.59 -20.60 -35.93
CA ASP A 120 -32.36 -20.66 -37.16
C ASP A 120 -33.60 -21.57 -36.93
N VAL A 121 -34.79 -21.02 -37.23
CA VAL A 121 -36.07 -21.70 -37.61
C VAL A 121 -36.92 -22.20 -36.41
N ALA A 122 -38.24 -21.93 -36.31
CA ALA A 122 -39.30 -21.84 -37.33
C ALA A 122 -40.42 -20.82 -37.00
N PRO A 123 -41.21 -20.35 -37.99
CA PRO A 123 -42.45 -19.61 -37.76
C PRO A 123 -43.55 -20.54 -37.22
N GLU A 124 -44.23 -20.12 -36.15
CA GLU A 124 -45.41 -20.82 -35.64
C GLU A 124 -46.64 -20.56 -36.54
N PRO A 125 -47.54 -21.56 -36.69
CA PRO A 125 -48.75 -21.48 -37.52
C PRO A 125 -49.86 -20.57 -36.97
#